data_AF-A0A0F8ZWX1-F1
#
_entry.id   AF-A0A0F8ZWX1-F1
#
_cell.length_a   1.000
_cell.length_b   1.000
_cell.length_c   1.000
_cell.angle_alpha   90.00
_cell.angle_beta   90.00
_cell.angle_gamma   90.00
#
_symmetry.space_group_name_H-M   'P 1'
#
loop_
_entity.id
_entity.type
_entity.pdbx_description
1 polymer ?
#
loop_
_entity_poly.entity_id
_entity_poly.type
_entity_poly.pdbx_seq_one_letter_code
_entity_poly.pdbx_strand_id
1 'polypeptide(L)' 'KAGDEKWQRKATVNGVQRWGPGVTEAKGDYAAGFAPYQAAIAAVQLPPRYARRDPRNLARVKAVVDALIAKKLLIMGK' A
#
# COMPACT_ATOMS: atom_id res chain seq x y z
N LYS A 1 18.13 -27.33 12.96
CA LYS A 1 17.49 -25.99 12.89
C LYS A 1 16.71 -25.75 14.18
N ALA A 2 17.34 -25.17 15.19
CA ALA A 2 16.64 -24.78 16.41
C ALA A 2 15.95 -23.43 16.14
N GLY A 3 14.62 -23.41 16.09
CA GLY A 3 13.83 -22.17 15.90
C GLY A 3 12.64 -22.32 14.97
N ASP A 4 12.81 -23.05 13.86
CA ASP A 4 11.79 -23.15 12.79
C ASP A 4 10.48 -23.76 13.31
N GLU A 5 10.55 -24.91 14.00
CA GLU A 5 9.33 -25.59 14.49
C GLU A 5 8.60 -24.79 15.58
N LYS A 6 9.34 -24.14 16.48
CA LYS A 6 8.77 -23.29 17.54
C LYS A 6 8.12 -22.04 16.95
N TRP A 7 8.76 -21.41 15.96
CA TRP A 7 8.19 -20.28 15.23
C TRP A 7 6.95 -20.71 14.44
N GLN A 8 7.04 -21.81 13.69
CA GLN A 8 5.97 -22.33 12.86
C GLN A 8 4.75 -22.64 13.71
N ARG A 9 4.91 -23.40 14.81
CA ARG A 9 3.82 -23.69 15.75
C ARG A 9 3.17 -22.41 16.31
N LYS A 10 3.95 -21.38 16.67
CA LYS A 10 3.38 -20.11 17.14
C LYS A 10 2.64 -19.36 16.03
N ALA A 11 3.13 -19.39 14.79
CA ALA A 11 2.48 -18.76 13.65
C ALA A 11 1.14 -19.44 13.33
N THR A 12 1.08 -20.77 13.29
CA THR A 12 -0.16 -21.50 12.98
C THR A 12 -1.17 -21.49 14.13
N VAL A 13 -0.71 -21.59 15.38
CA VAL A 13 -1.63 -21.65 16.53
C VAL A 13 -2.07 -20.24 16.94
N ASN A 14 -1.12 -19.34 17.21
CA ASN A 14 -1.45 -18.00 17.72
C ASN A 14 -1.72 -17.01 16.59
N GLY A 15 -1.00 -17.11 15.47
CA GLY A 15 -1.17 -16.19 14.35
C GLY A 15 -2.56 -16.31 13.73
N VAL A 16 -3.07 -17.53 13.51
CA VAL A 16 -4.42 -17.76 12.97
C VAL A 16 -5.49 -17.17 13.89
N GLN A 17 -5.39 -17.41 15.19
CA GLN A 17 -6.34 -16.89 16.18
C GLN A 17 -6.33 -15.35 16.27
N ARG A 18 -5.16 -14.73 16.11
CA ARG A 18 -5.01 -13.26 16.19
C ARG A 18 -5.37 -12.52 14.91
N TRP A 19 -5.24 -13.17 13.76
CA TRP A 19 -5.35 -12.52 12.46
C TRP A 19 -6.75 -11.94 12.21
N GLY A 20 -7.82 -12.72 12.41
CA GLY A 20 -9.19 -12.27 12.15
C GLY A 20 -9.62 -11.05 12.99
N PRO A 21 -9.50 -11.12 14.33
CA PRO A 21 -9.77 -9.98 15.21
C PRO A 21 -8.88 -8.78 14.89
N GLY A 22 -7.57 -9.00 14.66
CA GLY A 22 -6.63 -7.94 14.33
C GLY A 22 -6.94 -7.22 13.01
N VAL A 23 -7.39 -7.94 11.98
CA VAL A 23 -7.86 -7.33 10.73
C VAL A 23 -9.11 -6.49 10.95
N THR A 24 -10.02 -6.96 11.79
CA THR A 24 -11.27 -6.25 12.10
C THR A 24 -10.99 -4.94 12.83
N GLU A 25 -10.12 -4.98 13.84
CA GLU A 25 -9.67 -3.83 14.61
C GLU A 25 -8.94 -2.81 13.72
N ALA A 26 -7.96 -3.25 12.93
CA ALA A 26 -7.14 -2.38 12.10
C ALA A 26 -7.85 -1.84 10.85
N LYS A 27 -9.06 -2.29 10.53
CA LYS A 27 -9.80 -1.89 9.32
C LYS A 27 -10.00 -0.38 9.25
N GLY A 28 -10.39 0.23 10.37
CA GLY A 28 -10.63 1.68 10.47
C GLY A 28 -9.34 2.47 10.27
N ASP A 29 -8.27 2.08 10.98
CA ASP A 29 -6.96 2.74 10.90
C ASP A 29 -6.35 2.64 9.50
N TYR A 30 -6.46 1.47 8.87
CA TYR A 30 -6.03 1.28 7.49
C TYR A 30 -6.81 2.19 6.54
N ALA A 31 -8.14 2.22 6.65
CA ALA A 31 -8.98 3.06 5.80
C ALA A 31 -8.64 4.54 5.97
N ALA A 32 -8.49 5.01 7.21
CA ALA A 32 -8.13 6.40 7.51
C ALA A 32 -6.72 6.75 7.02
N GLY A 33 -5.75 5.87 7.22
CA GLY A 33 -4.37 6.07 6.77
C GLY A 33 -4.21 6.03 5.25
N PHE A 34 -5.00 5.20 4.56
CA PHE A 34 -4.93 5.07 3.10
C PHE A 34 -5.79 6.09 2.35
N ALA A 35 -6.92 6.53 2.93
CA ALA A 35 -7.83 7.52 2.34
C ALA A 35 -7.13 8.73 1.68
N PRO A 36 -6.15 9.41 2.32
CA PRO A 36 -5.47 10.53 1.69
C PRO A 36 -4.71 10.16 0.41
N TYR A 37 -4.08 8.98 0.38
CA TYR A 37 -3.35 8.50 -0.79
C TYR A 37 -4.29 8.00 -1.89
N GLN A 38 -5.40 7.36 -1.51
CA GLN A 38 -6.46 6.98 -2.45
C GLN A 38 -6.99 8.22 -3.19
N ALA A 39 -7.29 9.30 -2.45
CA ALA A 39 -7.79 10.53 -3.03
C ALA A 39 -6.75 11.18 -3.96
N ALA A 40 -5.47 11.14 -3.59
CA ALA A 40 -4.39 11.64 -4.43
C ALA A 40 -4.27 10.84 -5.74
N ILE A 41 -4.33 9.50 -5.69
CA ILE A 41 -4.31 8.64 -6.89
C ILE A 41 -5.52 8.92 -7.79
N ALA A 42 -6.71 9.03 -7.21
CA ALA A 42 -7.94 9.27 -7.96
C ALA A 42 -7.93 10.61 -8.71
N ALA A 43 -7.21 11.61 -8.18
CA ALA A 43 -7.05 12.91 -8.81
C ALA A 43 -5.94 12.96 -9.89
N VAL A 44 -5.15 11.90 -10.08
CA VAL A 44 -4.06 11.89 -11.06
C VAL A 44 -4.61 11.92 -12.48
N GLN A 45 -4.28 12.98 -13.22
CA GLN A 45 -4.47 12.99 -14.66
C GLN A 45 -3.34 12.20 -15.32
N LEU A 46 -3.69 11.04 -15.89
CA LEU A 46 -2.70 10.16 -16.50
C LEU A 46 -2.33 10.66 -17.92
N PRO A 47 -1.04 10.69 -18.27
CA PRO A 47 -0.59 10.95 -19.64
C PRO A 47 -1.18 9.94 -20.65
N PRO A 48 -1.19 10.26 -21.96
CA PRO A 48 -1.65 9.35 -22.99
C PRO A 48 -1.03 7.95 -22.89
N ARG A 49 -1.82 6.93 -23.20
CA ARG A 49 -1.36 5.53 -23.25
C ARG A 49 -0.90 5.21 -24.67
N TYR A 50 0.29 4.61 -24.77
CA TYR A 50 0.90 4.18 -26.02
C TYR A 50 0.86 2.65 -26.17
N ALA A 51 1.39 2.14 -27.29
CA ALA A 51 1.47 0.71 -27.57
C ALA A 51 2.12 -0.08 -26.41
N ARG A 52 1.78 -1.37 -26.30
CA ARG A 52 2.34 -2.24 -25.26
C ARG A 52 3.87 -2.22 -25.32
N ARG A 53 4.53 -2.09 -24.16
CA ARG A 53 5.99 -1.97 -23.98
C ARG A 53 6.62 -0.68 -24.52
N ASP A 54 5.84 0.28 -25.01
CA ASP A 54 6.40 1.60 -25.33
C ASP A 54 6.95 2.27 -24.05
N PRO A 55 8.23 2.69 -24.04
CA PRO A 55 8.85 3.31 -22.87
C PRO A 55 8.11 4.55 -22.34
N ARG A 56 7.40 5.29 -23.20
CA ARG A 56 6.62 6.48 -22.80
C ARG A 56 5.49 6.15 -21.83
N ASN A 57 5.03 4.89 -21.78
CA ASN A 57 4.04 4.46 -20.79
C ASN A 57 4.58 4.56 -19.34
N LEU A 58 5.90 4.56 -19.13
CA LEU A 58 6.49 4.77 -17.80
C LEU A 58 6.15 6.15 -17.23
N ALA A 59 5.86 7.15 -18.08
CA ALA A 59 5.42 8.46 -17.62
C ALA A 59 4.10 8.39 -16.82
N ARG A 60 3.23 7.41 -17.11
CA ARG A 60 2.00 7.18 -16.34
C ARG A 60 2.30 6.66 -14.93
N VAL A 61 3.29 5.78 -14.79
CA VAL A 61 3.75 5.30 -13.48
C VAL A 61 4.37 6.45 -12.70
N LYS A 62 5.22 7.25 -13.36
CA LYS A 62 5.84 8.43 -12.77
C LYS A 62 4.79 9.40 -12.21
N ALA A 63 3.75 9.72 -12.98
CA ALA A 63 2.68 10.62 -12.54
C ALA A 63 1.99 10.15 -11.24
N VAL A 64 1.73 8.85 -11.11
CA VAL A 64 1.14 8.28 -9.88
C VAL A 64 2.13 8.37 -8.71
N VAL A 65 3.40 8.04 -8.93
CA VAL A 65 4.44 8.11 -7.90
C VAL A 65 4.65 9.55 -7.42
N ASP A 66 4.72 10.51 -8.34
CA ASP A 66 4.85 11.94 -8.02
C ASP A 66 3.69 12.41 -7.12
N ALA A 67 2.45 12.00 -7.43
CA ALA A 67 1.28 12.33 -6.62
C ALA A 67 1.34 11.74 -5.21
N LEU A 68 1.80 10.49 -5.07
CA LEU A 68 1.99 9.85 -3.77
C LEU A 68 3.09 10.53 -2.94
N ILE A 69 4.21 10.91 -3.57
CA ILE A 69 5.29 11.65 -2.91
C ILE A 69 4.80 13.01 -2.44
N ALA A 70 4.12 13.76 -3.31
CA ALA A 70 3.56 15.06 -2.96
C ALA A 70 2.57 14.95 -1.78
N LYS A 71 1.70 13.94 -1.79
CA LYS A 71 0.76 13.71 -0.69
C LYS A 71 1.47 13.36 0.62
N LYS A 72 2.52 12.54 0.56
CA LYS A 72 3.34 12.19 1.73
C LYS A 72 4.01 13.43 2.32
N LEU A 73 4.62 14.28 1.48
CA LEU A 73 5.27 15.51 1.92
C LEU A 73 4.28 16.46 2.60
N LEU A 74 3.10 16.63 2.01
CA LEU A 74 2.00 17.42 2.59
C LEU A 74 1.62 16.92 3.99
N ILE A 75 1.43 15.60 4.15
CA ILE A 75 1.09 15.01 5.46
C ILE A 75 2.24 15.19 6.48
N MET A 76 3.49 15.11 6.02
CA MET A 76 4.67 15.29 6.86
C MET A 76 4.98 16.77 7.17
N GLY A 77 4.26 17.73 6.58
CA GLY A 77 4.51 19.16 6.74
C GLY A 77 5.86 19.62 6.16
N LYS A 78 6.34 18.96 5.09
CA LYS A 78 7.62 19.25 4.43
C LYS A 78 7.42 19.77 3.02
#